data_AF-A0A820M3S3-F1
#
_entry.id   AF-A0A820M3S3-F1
#
_cell.length_a   1.000
_cell.length_b   1.000
_cell.length_c   1.000
_cell.angle_alpha   90.00
_cell.angle_beta   90.00
_cell.angle_gamma   90.00
#
_symmetry.space_group_name_H-M   'P 1'
#
loop_
_entity.id
_entity.type
_entity.pdbx_description
1 polymer ?
#
loop_
_entity_poly.entity_id
_entity_poly.type
_entity_poly.pdbx_seq_one_letter_code
_entity_poly.pdbx_strand_id
1 'polypeptide(L)'
;EWFNNKKNGYGVTTFRDGTKEEGKYKNNILVNDKRKPSKLFLLRSSKFRDKIDTSLNNSMKSATNAQQKAEIAMARANNARSKAHSAEIYAKQARSDSVEARVSAKLAAPDFRQPGEDKPQTYIPLDIDRQSDGKLVTSTPINVGVPNGRLPVPSNFVPNTSMSLPS
;
A
#
# COMPACT_ATOMS: atom_id res chain seq x y z
N GLU A 1 -25.07 61.21 -11.34
CA GLU A 1 -24.31 62.45 -11.62
C GLU A 1 -24.40 62.78 -13.12
N TRP A 2 -24.23 64.06 -13.49
CA TRP A 2 -24.31 64.54 -14.87
C TRP A 2 -23.07 65.38 -15.20
N PHE A 3 -22.56 65.24 -16.42
CA PHE A 3 -21.46 66.06 -16.93
C PHE A 3 -21.69 66.34 -18.42
N ASN A 4 -21.59 67.60 -18.83
CA ASN A 4 -21.79 68.04 -20.21
C ASN A 4 -23.08 67.47 -20.85
N ASN A 5 -24.21 67.63 -20.16
CA ASN A 5 -25.54 67.13 -20.56
C ASN A 5 -25.58 65.61 -20.86
N LYS A 6 -24.71 64.83 -20.22
CA LYS A 6 -24.66 63.36 -20.33
C LYS A 6 -24.57 62.73 -18.96
N LYS A 7 -25.20 61.56 -18.78
CA LYS A 7 -25.04 60.72 -17.58
C LYS A 7 -23.56 60.31 -17.48
N ASN A 8 -22.92 60.74 -16.40
CA ASN A 8 -21.51 60.53 -16.12
C ASN A 8 -21.32 60.46 -14.61
N GLY A 9 -20.84 59.32 -14.10
CA GLY A 9 -20.73 59.05 -12.67
C GLY A 9 -21.74 58.00 -12.19
N TYR A 10 -21.92 57.87 -10.88
CA TYR A 10 -22.83 56.87 -10.31
C TYR A 10 -24.29 57.34 -10.34
N GLY A 11 -25.21 56.43 -10.61
CA GLY A 11 -26.63 56.73 -10.63
C GLY A 11 -27.52 55.52 -10.90
N VAL A 12 -28.83 55.78 -10.83
CA VAL A 12 -29.90 54.83 -11.13
C VAL A 12 -30.76 55.43 -12.24
N THR A 13 -30.98 54.69 -13.32
CA THR A 13 -31.99 55.06 -14.34
C THR A 13 -33.19 54.14 -14.17
N THR A 14 -34.37 54.72 -14.00
CA THR A 14 -35.64 53.99 -14.05
C THR A 14 -36.27 54.19 -15.41
N PHE A 15 -36.56 53.10 -16.10
CA PHE A 15 -37.20 53.10 -17.41
C PHE A 15 -38.73 53.14 -17.27
N ARG A 16 -39.41 53.47 -18.37
CA ARG A 16 -40.88 53.63 -18.41
C ARG A 16 -41.65 52.32 -18.17
N ASP A 17 -40.99 51.19 -18.39
CA ASP A 17 -41.46 49.84 -18.09
C ASP A 17 -41.26 49.44 -16.61
N GLY A 18 -40.75 50.35 -15.78
CA GLY A 18 -40.46 50.11 -14.36
C GLY A 18 -39.13 49.39 -14.10
N THR A 19 -38.39 49.01 -15.14
CA THR A 19 -37.06 48.42 -14.96
C THR A 19 -36.07 49.47 -14.47
N LYS A 20 -35.12 49.04 -13.65
CA LYS A 20 -34.09 49.92 -13.06
C LYS A 20 -32.72 49.39 -13.41
N GLU A 21 -31.85 50.28 -13.85
CA GLU A 21 -30.43 49.98 -14.04
C GLU A 21 -29.61 50.88 -13.11
N GLU A 22 -28.66 50.25 -12.40
CA GLU A 22 -27.87 50.92 -11.37
C GLU A 22 -26.39 50.69 -11.64
N GLY A 23 -25.61 51.76 -11.61
CA GLY A 23 -24.17 51.63 -11.75
C GLY A 23 -23.47 52.90 -12.18
N LYS A 24 -22.27 52.71 -12.74
CA LYS A 24 -21.44 53.81 -13.24
C LYS A 24 -21.79 54.10 -14.70
N TYR A 25 -22.13 55.33 -15.00
CA TYR A 25 -22.32 55.85 -16.36
C TYR A 25 -21.09 56.58 -16.87
N LYS A 26 -20.85 56.47 -18.18
CA LYS A 26 -19.89 57.27 -18.94
C LYS A 26 -20.52 57.60 -20.29
N ASN A 27 -20.70 58.88 -20.60
CA ASN A 27 -21.30 59.34 -21.85
C ASN A 27 -22.65 58.66 -22.18
N ASN A 28 -23.57 58.60 -21.22
CA ASN A 28 -24.87 57.90 -21.31
C ASN A 28 -24.83 56.37 -21.36
N ILE A 29 -23.64 55.75 -21.39
CA ILE A 29 -23.47 54.30 -21.40
C ILE A 29 -23.24 53.79 -19.98
N LEU A 30 -23.98 52.78 -19.56
CA LEU A 30 -23.75 52.07 -18.30
C LEU A 30 -22.52 51.17 -18.43
N VAL A 31 -21.40 51.56 -17.80
CA VAL A 31 -20.10 50.87 -17.92
C VAL A 31 -19.91 49.78 -16.88
N ASN A 32 -20.55 49.90 -15.72
CA ASN A 32 -20.45 48.92 -14.64
C ASN A 32 -21.85 48.64 -14.09
N ASP A 33 -22.56 47.77 -14.81
CA ASP A 33 -23.88 47.28 -14.42
C ASP A 33 -23.71 46.20 -13.35
N LYS A 34 -24.23 46.44 -12.13
CA LYS A 34 -24.17 45.47 -11.03
C LYS A 34 -24.94 44.19 -11.33
N ARG A 35 -25.90 44.23 -12.26
CA ARG A 35 -26.73 43.09 -12.64
C ARG A 35 -26.05 42.17 -13.65
N LYS A 36 -25.01 42.65 -14.34
CA LYS A 36 -24.26 41.84 -15.31
C LYS A 36 -22.99 41.29 -14.66
N PRO A 37 -22.77 39.96 -14.70
CA PRO A 37 -21.54 39.39 -14.17
C PRO A 37 -20.35 39.94 -14.95
N SER A 38 -19.30 40.34 -14.23
CA SER A 38 -18.10 40.88 -14.87
C SER A 38 -17.49 39.86 -15.84
N LYS A 39 -16.96 40.34 -16.97
CA LYS A 39 -16.24 39.49 -17.95
C LYS A 39 -15.09 38.70 -17.31
N LEU A 40 -14.51 39.22 -16.24
CA LEU A 40 -13.50 38.53 -15.42
C LEU A 40 -14.04 37.28 -14.72
N PHE A 41 -15.30 37.26 -14.27
CA PHE A 41 -15.91 36.05 -13.69
C PHE A 41 -16.05 34.95 -14.74
N LEU A 42 -16.42 35.31 -15.97
CA LEU A 42 -16.54 34.37 -17.07
C LEU A 42 -15.18 33.75 -17.43
N LEU A 43 -14.13 34.56 -17.51
CA LEU A 43 -12.77 34.07 -17.79
C LEU A 43 -12.22 33.16 -16.69
N ARG A 44 -12.53 33.45 -15.41
CA ARG A 44 -12.16 32.60 -14.28
C ARG A 44 -12.85 31.23 -14.32
N SER A 45 -14.11 31.16 -14.75
CA SER A 45 -14.82 29.87 -14.82
C SER A 45 -14.20 28.88 -15.81
N SER A 46 -13.71 29.35 -16.97
CA SER A 46 -13.00 28.50 -17.94
C SER A 46 -11.66 28.02 -17.39
N LYS A 47 -10.81 28.93 -16.89
CA LYS A 47 -9.50 28.56 -16.33
C LYS A 47 -9.60 27.67 -15.10
N PHE A 48 -10.69 27.78 -14.34
CA PHE A 48 -10.97 26.90 -13.22
C PHE A 48 -11.28 25.46 -13.67
N ARG A 49 -12.09 25.30 -14.73
CA ARG A 49 -12.35 23.98 -15.34
C ARG A 49 -11.07 23.35 -15.90
N ASP A 50 -10.27 24.11 -16.64
CA ASP A 50 -8.99 23.62 -17.18
C ASP A 50 -8.06 23.09 -16.07
N LYS A 51 -8.02 23.77 -14.92
CA LYS A 51 -7.24 23.34 -13.74
C LYS A 51 -7.80 22.05 -13.13
N ILE A 52 -9.12 21.90 -13.05
CA ILE A 52 -9.76 20.67 -12.57
C ILE A 52 -9.38 19.51 -13.48
N ASP A 53 -9.54 19.66 -14.79
CA ASP A 53 -9.27 18.60 -15.76
C ASP A 53 -7.79 18.19 -15.75
N THR A 54 -6.90 19.19 -15.68
CA THR A 54 -5.45 18.94 -15.55
C THR A 54 -5.13 18.18 -14.26
N SER A 55 -5.75 18.57 -13.15
CA SER A 55 -5.53 17.92 -11.85
C SER A 55 -6.05 16.48 -11.85
N LEU A 56 -7.22 16.23 -12.44
CA LEU A 56 -7.81 14.90 -12.58
C LEU A 56 -6.92 14.00 -13.44
N ASN A 57 -6.46 14.49 -14.59
CA ASN A 57 -5.58 13.73 -15.48
C ASN A 57 -4.25 13.37 -14.78
N ASN A 58 -3.66 14.31 -14.05
CA ASN A 58 -2.44 14.06 -13.29
C ASN A 58 -2.66 13.05 -12.16
N SER A 59 -3.78 13.15 -11.45
CA SER A 59 -4.15 12.19 -10.40
C SER A 59 -4.32 10.78 -10.96
N MET A 60 -5.03 10.65 -12.08
CA MET A 60 -5.24 9.36 -12.74
C MET A 60 -3.91 8.73 -13.18
N LYS A 61 -3.02 9.50 -13.80
CA LYS A 61 -1.67 9.03 -14.17
C LYS A 61 -0.85 8.59 -12.96
N SER A 62 -0.92 9.33 -11.86
CA SER A 62 -0.26 8.95 -10.62
C SER A 62 -0.83 7.66 -10.03
N ALA A 63 -2.15 7.48 -10.07
CA ALA A 63 -2.81 6.27 -9.61
C ALA A 63 -2.38 5.04 -10.44
N THR A 64 -2.34 5.15 -11.77
CA THR A 64 -1.87 4.06 -12.63
C THR A 64 -0.40 3.71 -12.38
N ASN A 65 0.45 4.73 -12.18
CA ASN A 65 1.86 4.51 -11.83
C ASN A 65 2.01 3.82 -10.47
N ALA A 66 1.15 4.16 -9.50
CA ALA A 66 1.15 3.50 -8.20
C ALA A 66 0.71 2.04 -8.30
N GLN A 67 -0.32 1.75 -9.09
CA GLN A 67 -0.79 0.38 -9.37
C GLN A 67 0.33 -0.48 -9.98
N GLN A 68 1.00 0.03 -11.03
CA GLN A 68 2.12 -0.69 -11.65
C GLN A 68 3.26 -0.96 -10.67
N LYS A 69 3.59 0.02 -9.81
CA LYS A 69 4.62 -0.18 -8.79
C LYS A 69 4.21 -1.25 -7.77
N ALA A 70 2.95 -1.31 -7.38
CA ALA A 70 2.42 -2.33 -6.50
C ALA A 70 2.51 -3.72 -7.15
N GLU A 71 2.10 -3.86 -8.41
CA GLU A 71 2.20 -5.11 -9.17
C GLU A 71 3.64 -5.60 -9.30
N ILE A 72 4.59 -4.73 -9.63
CA ILE A 72 6.01 -5.08 -9.71
C ILE A 72 6.53 -5.52 -8.33
N ALA A 73 6.15 -4.82 -7.26
CA ALA A 73 6.53 -5.20 -5.91
C ALA A 73 5.97 -6.58 -5.53
N MET A 74 4.71 -6.87 -5.87
CA MET A 74 4.10 -8.18 -5.67
C MET A 74 4.84 -9.27 -6.45
N ALA A 75 5.17 -9.02 -7.72
CA ALA A 75 5.92 -9.96 -8.55
C ALA A 75 7.31 -10.26 -7.96
N ARG A 76 8.01 -9.24 -7.44
CA ARG A 76 9.30 -9.42 -6.76
C ARG A 76 9.17 -10.25 -5.49
N ALA A 77 8.17 -9.95 -4.65
CA ALA A 77 7.91 -10.70 -3.43
C ALA A 77 7.61 -12.18 -3.74
N ASN A 78 6.79 -12.44 -4.76
CA ASN A 78 6.46 -13.79 -5.17
C ASN A 78 7.71 -14.57 -5.66
N ASN A 79 8.52 -13.95 -6.53
CA ASN A 79 9.76 -14.57 -7.00
C ASN A 79 10.74 -14.87 -5.86
N ALA A 80 10.90 -13.93 -4.93
CA ALA A 80 11.74 -14.13 -3.75
C ALA A 80 11.22 -15.29 -2.88
N ARG A 81 9.89 -15.37 -2.67
CA ARG A 81 9.25 -16.45 -1.91
C ARG A 81 9.45 -17.81 -2.57
N SER A 82 9.24 -17.92 -3.87
CA SER A 82 9.45 -19.17 -4.61
C SER A 82 10.91 -19.64 -4.53
N LYS A 83 11.86 -18.72 -4.65
CA LYS A 83 13.29 -19.04 -4.54
C LYS A 83 13.70 -19.41 -3.10
N ALA A 84 13.12 -18.77 -2.10
CA ALA A 84 13.32 -19.14 -0.71
C ALA A 84 12.77 -20.56 -0.42
N HIS A 85 11.59 -20.87 -0.96
CA HIS A 85 10.97 -22.19 -0.80
C HIS A 85 11.80 -23.30 -1.46
N SER A 86 12.29 -23.09 -2.68
CA SER A 86 13.18 -24.07 -3.32
C SER A 86 14.48 -24.25 -2.55
N ALA A 87 15.09 -23.16 -2.06
CA ALA A 87 16.28 -23.23 -1.20
C ALA A 87 16.02 -24.03 0.09
N GLU A 88 14.83 -23.89 0.69
CA GLU A 88 14.43 -24.66 1.87
C GLU A 88 14.34 -26.16 1.57
N ILE A 89 13.74 -26.53 0.43
CA ILE A 89 13.65 -27.94 -0.02
C ILE A 89 15.05 -28.51 -0.21
N TYR A 90 15.94 -27.81 -0.93
CA TYR A 90 17.32 -28.28 -1.15
C TYR A 90 18.11 -28.38 0.16
N ALA A 91 17.93 -27.45 1.09
CA ALA A 91 18.58 -27.51 2.39
C ALA A 91 18.11 -28.71 3.23
N LYS A 92 16.80 -29.02 3.18
CA LYS A 92 16.24 -30.22 3.83
C LYS A 92 16.82 -31.49 3.20
N GLN A 93 16.86 -31.56 1.87
CA GLN A 93 17.43 -32.71 1.16
C GLN A 93 18.91 -32.90 1.49
N ALA A 94 19.72 -31.85 1.39
CA ALA A 94 21.16 -31.91 1.70
C ALA A 94 21.44 -32.35 3.13
N ARG A 95 20.59 -31.97 4.10
CA ARG A 95 20.68 -32.47 5.48
C ARG A 95 20.38 -33.96 5.56
N SER A 96 19.36 -34.45 4.86
CA SER A 96 19.05 -35.88 4.79
C SER A 96 20.21 -36.67 4.19
N ASP A 97 20.69 -36.24 3.01
CA ASP A 97 21.78 -36.90 2.30
C ASP A 97 23.07 -36.93 3.12
N SER A 98 23.36 -35.85 3.86
CA SER A 98 24.50 -35.80 4.78
C SER A 98 24.38 -36.81 5.91
N VAL A 99 23.19 -36.98 6.49
CA VAL A 99 22.95 -37.98 7.54
C VAL A 99 23.10 -39.39 6.99
N GLU A 100 22.55 -39.68 5.81
CA GLU A 100 22.68 -40.99 5.15
C GLU A 100 24.12 -41.33 4.80
N ALA A 101 24.87 -40.37 4.26
CA ALA A 101 26.30 -40.52 3.98
C ALA A 101 27.09 -40.83 5.26
N ARG A 102 26.75 -40.20 6.39
CA ARG A 102 27.39 -40.46 7.70
C ARG A 102 27.11 -41.87 8.20
N VAL A 103 25.86 -42.33 8.10
CA VAL A 103 25.50 -43.71 8.46
C VAL A 103 26.30 -44.70 7.61
N SER A 104 26.35 -44.46 6.30
CA SER A 104 27.10 -45.31 5.36
C SER A 104 28.60 -45.32 5.64
N ALA A 105 29.21 -44.17 5.91
CA ALA A 105 30.62 -44.06 6.26
C ALA A 105 30.96 -44.82 7.55
N LYS A 106 30.10 -44.72 8.58
CA LYS A 106 30.28 -45.45 9.85
C LYS A 106 30.16 -46.97 9.67
N LEU A 107 29.29 -47.42 8.77
CA LEU A 107 29.17 -48.84 8.43
C LEU A 107 30.41 -49.36 7.67
N ALA A 108 30.98 -48.54 6.78
CA ALA A 108 32.15 -48.92 5.98
C ALA A 108 33.47 -48.86 6.77
N ALA A 109 33.62 -47.88 7.66
CA ALA A 109 34.81 -47.68 8.48
C ALA A 109 34.40 -47.19 9.90
N PRO A 110 34.24 -48.11 10.86
CA PRO A 110 33.76 -47.78 12.21
C PRO A 110 34.68 -46.82 12.99
N ASP A 111 35.97 -46.80 12.66
CA ASP A 111 36.98 -45.94 13.30
C ASP A 111 37.10 -44.56 12.64
N PHE A 112 36.39 -44.30 11.53
CA PHE A 112 36.44 -43.02 10.82
C PHE A 112 35.73 -41.91 11.61
N ARG A 113 36.42 -40.78 11.82
CA ARG A 113 35.90 -39.57 12.48
C ARG A 113 35.85 -38.42 11.49
N GLN A 114 34.68 -37.82 11.30
CA GLN A 114 34.50 -36.76 10.32
C GLN A 114 34.93 -35.39 10.90
N PRO A 115 35.90 -34.69 10.30
CA PRO A 115 36.34 -33.39 10.82
C PRO A 115 35.21 -32.34 10.79
N GLY A 116 35.01 -31.61 11.89
CA GLY A 116 34.04 -30.51 11.99
C GLY A 116 32.70 -30.84 12.67
N GLU A 117 32.51 -32.06 13.18
CA GLU A 117 31.29 -32.51 13.88
C GLU A 117 31.07 -31.87 15.27
N ASP A 118 32.10 -31.30 15.90
CA ASP A 118 32.05 -30.85 17.30
C ASP A 118 31.33 -29.51 17.51
N LYS A 119 30.91 -28.84 16.44
CA LYS A 119 30.13 -27.61 16.53
C LYS A 119 28.65 -27.98 16.49
N PRO A 120 27.87 -27.80 17.58
CA PRO A 120 26.43 -27.91 17.47
C PRO A 120 26.00 -26.98 16.36
N GLN A 121 25.25 -27.50 15.38
CA GLN A 121 24.59 -26.68 14.38
C GLN A 121 23.76 -25.66 15.16
N THR A 122 24.26 -24.42 15.24
CA THR A 122 23.54 -23.35 15.92
C THR A 122 22.23 -23.22 15.16
N TYR A 123 21.16 -23.76 15.73
CA TYR A 123 19.82 -23.48 15.26
C TYR A 123 19.64 -21.98 15.49
N ILE A 124 19.81 -21.20 14.43
CA ILE A 124 19.37 -19.82 14.41
C ILE A 124 17.90 -19.93 14.03
N PRO A 125 16.95 -19.72 14.97
CA PRO A 125 15.55 -19.64 14.60
C PRO A 125 15.45 -18.51 13.60
N LEU A 126 15.09 -18.83 12.37
CA LEU A 126 14.73 -17.80 11.41
C LEU A 126 13.34 -17.33 11.86
N ASP A 127 13.26 -16.13 12.44
CA ASP A 127 12.01 -15.47 12.84
C ASP A 127 11.15 -15.15 11.58
N ILE A 128 10.67 -16.18 10.88
CA ILE A 128 9.97 -16.06 9.59
C ILE A 128 8.46 -15.88 9.76
N ASP A 129 7.91 -16.14 10.95
CA ASP A 129 6.49 -15.91 11.23
C ASP A 129 6.22 -14.49 11.73
N ARG A 130 6.73 -13.48 11.02
CA ARG A 130 6.15 -12.13 11.11
C ARG A 130 4.95 -12.07 10.18
N GLN A 131 3.79 -12.34 10.78
CA GLN A 131 2.44 -12.06 10.28
C GLN A 131 2.41 -10.90 9.27
N SER A 132 1.88 -11.18 8.07
CA SER A 132 1.75 -10.28 6.91
C SER A 132 0.72 -9.15 7.10
N ASP A 133 0.32 -8.86 8.33
CA ASP A 133 -0.82 -8.04 8.71
C ASP A 133 -0.43 -7.02 9.79
N GLY A 134 0.67 -6.30 9.57
CA GLY A 134 0.83 -4.89 9.96
C GLY A 134 0.68 -4.46 11.42
N LYS A 135 0.47 -5.35 12.39
CA LYS A 135 0.31 -4.99 13.81
C LYS A 135 1.59 -5.26 14.59
N LEU A 136 2.18 -4.19 15.13
CA LEU A 136 3.30 -4.27 16.07
C LEU A 136 2.84 -4.95 17.36
N VAL A 137 3.27 -6.19 17.61
CA VAL A 137 3.17 -6.80 18.94
C VAL A 137 4.41 -6.37 19.71
N THR A 138 4.22 -5.35 20.55
CA THR A 138 5.14 -5.01 21.64
C THR A 138 5.20 -6.20 22.58
N SER A 139 6.39 -6.74 22.79
CA SER A 139 6.68 -7.67 23.88
C SER A 139 6.49 -6.92 25.20
N THR A 140 5.46 -7.29 25.97
CA THR A 140 5.43 -6.98 27.39
C THR A 140 6.36 -7.94 28.13
N PRO A 141 7.23 -7.47 29.05
CA PRO A 141 7.98 -8.36 29.90
C PRO A 141 7.03 -8.91 30.98
N ILE A 142 6.62 -10.18 30.86
CA ILE A 142 5.92 -10.86 31.95
C ILE A 142 6.98 -11.38 32.92
N ASN A 143 7.20 -10.61 33.98
CA ASN A 143 7.70 -11.14 35.24
C ASN A 143 6.48 -11.56 36.10
N VAL A 144 6.76 -12.49 37.00
CA VAL A 144 6.01 -12.93 38.19
C VAL A 144 5.16 -14.19 38.03
N GLY A 145 5.62 -15.24 38.73
CA GLY A 145 4.73 -16.13 39.49
C GLY A 145 4.72 -17.60 39.08
N VAL A 146 5.54 -18.43 39.75
CA VAL A 146 5.22 -19.86 39.96
C VAL A 146 4.07 -19.90 40.98
N PRO A 147 2.94 -20.63 40.75
CA PRO A 147 2.85 -21.99 41.29
C PRO A 147 1.94 -23.00 40.54
N ASN A 148 2.36 -24.27 40.64
CA ASN A 148 1.58 -25.51 40.74
C ASN A 148 0.53 -25.86 39.66
N GLY A 149 0.80 -26.97 38.94
CA GLY A 149 -0.27 -27.84 38.43
C GLY A 149 0.03 -28.59 37.14
N ARG A 150 0.56 -29.82 37.28
CA ARG A 150 0.33 -31.01 36.44
C ARG A 150 0.39 -30.85 34.90
N LEU A 151 1.46 -31.37 34.29
CA LEU A 151 1.54 -31.60 32.84
C LEU A 151 0.54 -32.70 32.41
N PRO A 152 -0.18 -32.55 31.27
CA PRO A 152 -0.90 -33.67 30.67
C PRO A 152 0.05 -34.53 29.83
N VAL A 153 -0.04 -35.85 29.98
CA VAL A 153 0.64 -36.86 29.16
C VAL A 153 0.02 -36.93 27.76
N PRO A 154 0.81 -37.19 26.69
CA PRO A 154 0.26 -37.33 25.33
C PRO A 154 -0.34 -38.72 25.12
N SER A 155 -1.54 -38.78 24.53
CA SER A 155 -2.19 -40.01 24.07
C SER A 155 -1.64 -40.47 22.72
N ASN A 156 -1.28 -41.75 22.63
CA ASN A 156 -0.80 -42.44 21.44
C ASN A 156 -1.72 -42.27 20.22
N PHE A 157 -1.16 -41.88 19.08
CA PHE A 157 -1.82 -41.95 17.77
C PHE A 157 -1.27 -43.17 17.01
N VAL A 158 -2.16 -44.08 16.62
CA VAL A 158 -1.86 -45.23 15.76
C VAL A 158 -2.18 -44.83 14.32
N PRO A 159 -1.30 -45.07 13.33
CA PRO A 159 -1.59 -44.69 11.94
C PRO A 159 -2.48 -45.74 11.29
N ASN A 160 -3.39 -45.32 10.40
CA ASN A 160 -3.91 -46.25 9.40
C ASN A 160 -3.77 -45.68 7.99
N THR A 161 -3.31 -46.60 7.15
CA THR A 161 -2.79 -46.47 5.81
C THR A 161 -3.90 -46.84 4.83
N SER A 162 -4.07 -46.10 3.74
CA SER A 162 -4.31 -46.71 2.42
C SER A 162 -4.25 -45.65 1.31
N MET A 163 -3.19 -45.74 0.51
CA MET A 163 -3.15 -45.16 -0.83
C MET A 163 -4.03 -45.98 -1.77
N SER A 164 -4.70 -45.29 -2.70
CA SER A 164 -5.14 -45.87 -3.96
C SER A 164 -4.86 -44.87 -5.08
N LEU A 165 -3.90 -45.21 -5.94
CA LEU A 165 -3.61 -44.53 -7.21
C LEU A 165 -4.68 -44.90 -8.24
N PRO A 166 -5.02 -44.00 -9.18
CA PRO A 166 -5.54 -44.39 -10.47
C PRO A 166 -4.53 -44.11 -11.60
N SER A 167 -4.76 -44.88 -12.66
CA SER A 167 -3.92 -45.31 -13.78
C SER A 167 -3.38 -44.25 -14.73
#